data_AF-A0A6B1CFD7-F1
#
_entry.id   AF-A0A6B1CFD7-F1
#
_cell.length_a   1.000
_cell.length_b   1.000
_cell.length_c   1.000
_cell.angle_alpha   90.00
_cell.angle_beta   90.00
_cell.angle_gamma   90.00
#
_symmetry.space_group_name_H-M   'P 1'
#
loop_
_entity.id
_entity.type
_entity.pdbx_description
1 polymer ?
#
loop_
_entity_poly.entity_id
_entity_poly.type
_entity_poly.pdbx_seq_one_letter_code
_entity_poly.pdbx_strand_id
1 'polypeptide(L)'
;MRTFSDEELIDLFNRQLPDLLDRRPDLEPLIYQGFLGAFARREEVAVVLKELRELRTEMNQRFEQVDARIDVFRKEVDQRFDEVSQAIDRLGSR
;
A
#
# COMPACT_ATOMS: atom_id res chain seq x y z
N MET A 1 1.42 26.42 34.29
CA MET A 1 1.66 25.29 33.36
C MET A 1 3.10 24.86 33.54
N ARG A 2 3.35 23.59 33.89
CA ARG A 2 4.72 23.05 33.94
C ARG A 2 5.13 22.75 32.50
N THR A 3 6.16 23.41 31.99
CA THR A 3 6.82 23.07 30.73
C THR A 3 7.81 21.95 31.01
N PHE A 4 7.69 20.84 30.30
CA PHE A 4 8.69 19.78 30.32
C PHE A 4 9.97 20.28 29.63
N SER A 5 11.13 19.89 30.15
CA SER A 5 12.39 20.05 29.41
C SER A 5 12.44 19.06 28.24
N ASP A 6 13.33 19.32 27.28
CA ASP A 6 13.53 18.41 26.13
C ASP A 6 13.94 17.01 26.58
N GLU A 7 14.76 16.89 27.64
CA GLU A 7 15.16 15.61 28.23
C GLU A 7 13.98 14.88 28.88
N GLU A 8 13.11 15.60 29.60
CA GLU A 8 11.90 15.04 30.20
C GLU A 8 10.91 14.56 29.13
N LEU A 9 10.78 15.29 28.02
CA LEU A 9 9.95 14.87 26.88
C LEU A 9 10.51 13.61 26.21
N ILE A 10 11.82 13.56 25.98
CA ILE A 10 12.46 12.39 25.35
C ILE A 10 12.29 11.14 26.23
N ASP A 11 12.47 11.24 27.55
CA ASP A 11 12.27 10.10 28.46
C ASP A 11 10.80 9.65 28.51
N LEU A 12 9.86 10.62 28.49
CA LEU A 12 8.43 10.32 28.41
C LEU A 12 8.11 9.50 27.16
N PHE A 13 8.59 9.90 25.98
CA PHE A 13 8.30 9.21 24.72
C PHE A 13 9.03 7.87 24.57
N ASN A 14 10.30 7.78 24.95
CA ASN A 14 11.13 6.61 24.68
C ASN A 14 11.05 5.52 25.75
N ARG A 15 10.64 5.87 26.97
CA ARG A 15 10.59 4.92 28.09
C ARG A 15 9.20 4.83 28.70
N GLN A 16 8.67 5.95 29.17
CA GLN A 16 7.45 5.94 29.97
C GLN A 16 6.19 5.58 29.15
N LEU A 17 6.13 6.04 27.91
CA LEU A 17 5.01 5.77 27.00
C LEU A 17 4.96 4.28 26.57
N PRO A 18 6.06 3.66 26.09
CA PRO A 18 6.09 2.22 25.84
C PRO A 18 5.73 1.38 27.07
N ASP A 19 6.32 1.69 28.24
CA ASP A 19 6.03 0.97 29.48
C ASP A 19 4.54 1.07 29.88
N LEU A 20 3.91 2.23 29.60
CA LEU A 20 2.49 2.43 29.83
C LEU A 20 1.64 1.58 28.86
N LEU A 21 2.00 1.54 27.58
CA LEU A 21 1.29 0.76 26.57
C LEU A 21 1.40 -0.74 26.81
N ASP A 22 2.56 -1.23 27.27
CA ASP A 22 2.75 -2.62 27.67
C ASP A 22 1.83 -3.00 28.84
N ARG A 23 1.62 -2.08 29.79
CA ARG A 23 0.72 -2.29 30.93
C ARG A 23 -0.75 -2.10 30.58
N ARG A 24 -1.04 -1.25 29.59
CA ARG A 24 -2.37 -0.77 29.21
C ARG A 24 -2.48 -0.65 27.69
N PRO A 25 -2.53 -1.78 26.97
CA PRO A 25 -2.62 -1.77 25.51
C PRO A 25 -3.96 -1.16 25.02
N ASP A 26 -4.98 -1.12 25.87
CA ASP A 26 -6.25 -0.45 25.61
C ASP A 26 -6.10 1.08 25.39
N LEU A 27 -5.00 1.68 25.84
CA LEU A 27 -4.72 3.10 25.65
C LEU A 27 -4.03 3.40 24.32
N GLU A 28 -3.49 2.39 23.61
CA GLU A 28 -2.80 2.60 22.34
C GLU A 28 -3.65 3.35 21.31
N PRO A 29 -4.93 2.98 21.07
CA PRO A 29 -5.77 3.72 20.12
C PRO A 29 -6.03 5.16 20.57
N LEU A 30 -6.17 5.40 21.87
CA LEU A 30 -6.44 6.72 22.42
C LEU A 30 -5.21 7.65 22.30
N ILE A 31 -4.02 7.11 22.59
CA ILE A 31 -2.75 7.84 22.46
C ILE A 31 -2.46 8.13 20.98
N TYR A 32 -2.67 7.16 20.10
CA TYR A 32 -2.53 7.36 18.66
C TYR A 32 -3.48 8.47 18.15
N GLN A 33 -4.74 8.47 18.58
CA GLN A 33 -5.69 9.53 18.22
C GLN A 33 -5.30 10.90 18.80
N GLY A 34 -4.84 10.96 20.04
CA GLY A 34 -4.35 12.19 20.66
C GLY A 34 -3.13 12.76 19.92
N PHE A 35 -2.19 11.89 19.54
CA PHE A 35 -1.01 12.26 18.76
C PHE A 35 -1.39 12.78 17.38
N LEU A 36 -2.26 12.07 16.66
CA LEU A 36 -2.80 12.56 15.39
C LEU A 36 -3.52 13.90 15.55
N GLY A 37 -4.34 14.09 16.60
CA GLY A 37 -5.04 15.35 16.82
C GLY A 37 -4.11 16.53 17.14
N ALA A 38 -3.00 16.28 17.84
CA ALA A 38 -2.04 17.30 18.24
C ALA A 38 -1.02 17.64 17.15
N PHE A 39 -0.58 16.64 16.39
CA PHE A 39 0.50 16.77 15.43
C PHE A 39 0.05 16.71 13.96
N ALA A 40 -1.09 16.09 13.66
CA ALA A 40 -1.64 16.10 12.31
C ALA A 40 -2.68 17.22 12.19
N ARG A 41 -2.34 18.30 11.48
CA ARG A 41 -3.33 19.31 11.12
C ARG A 41 -4.31 18.71 10.12
N ARG A 42 -5.55 19.18 10.13
CA ARG A 42 -6.57 18.77 9.14
C ARG A 42 -6.08 18.90 7.70
N GLU A 43 -5.19 19.88 7.44
CA GLU A 43 -4.57 20.12 6.13
C GLU A 43 -3.55 19.04 5.75
N GLU A 44 -2.66 18.64 6.67
CA GLU A 44 -1.65 17.60 6.42
C GLU A 44 -2.32 16.24 6.18
N VAL A 45 -3.36 15.92 6.95
CA VAL A 45 -4.19 14.72 6.72
C VAL A 45 -4.89 14.79 5.36
N ALA A 46 -5.38 15.97 4.95
CA ALA A 46 -6.03 16.14 3.66
C ALA A 46 -5.04 15.94 2.49
N VAL A 47 -3.80 16.41 2.63
CA VAL A 47 -2.73 16.19 1.63
C VAL A 47 -2.42 14.70 1.52
N VAL A 48 -2.20 14.00 2.63
CA VAL A 48 -1.93 12.55 2.62
C VAL A 48 -3.10 11.78 2.01
N LEU A 49 -4.35 12.12 2.35
CA LEU A 49 -5.52 11.49 1.75
C LEU A 49 -5.63 11.75 0.24
N LYS A 50 -5.23 12.94 -0.22
CA LYS A 50 -5.18 13.28 -1.64
C LYS A 50 -4.12 12.42 -2.36
N GLU A 51 -2.90 12.37 -1.82
CA GLU A 51 -1.82 11.56 -2.38
C GLU A 51 -2.18 10.07 -2.43
N LEU A 52 -2.84 9.55 -1.39
CA LEU A 52 -3.34 8.17 -1.37
C LEU A 52 -4.41 7.89 -2.43
N ARG A 53 -5.26 8.88 -2.75
CA ARG A 53 -6.25 8.75 -3.83
C ARG A 53 -5.59 8.78 -5.20
N GLU A 54 -4.60 9.65 -5.39
CA GLU A 54 -3.82 9.75 -6.62
C GLU A 54 -3.03 8.46 -6.86
N LEU A 55 -2.34 7.96 -5.84
CA LEU A 55 -1.61 6.68 -5.88
C LEU A 55 -2.55 5.52 -6.23
N ARG A 56 -3.73 5.42 -5.58
CA ARG A 56 -4.73 4.40 -5.91
C ARG A 56 -5.16 4.48 -7.37
N THR A 57 -5.36 5.69 -7.89
CA THR A 57 -5.79 5.91 -9.28
C THR A 57 -4.72 5.48 -10.26
N GLU A 58 -3.46 5.86 -10.02
CA GLU A 58 -2.32 5.45 -10.83
C GLU A 58 -2.14 3.91 -10.80
N MET A 59 -2.28 3.30 -9.62
CA MET A 59 -2.21 1.84 -9.48
C MET A 59 -3.28 1.14 -10.32
N ASN A 60 -4.54 1.59 -10.26
CA ASN A 60 -5.62 1.01 -11.06
C ASN A 60 -5.33 1.11 -12.56
N GLN A 61 -4.87 2.26 -13.04
CA GLN A 61 -4.48 2.45 -14.45
C GLN A 61 -3.35 1.51 -14.88
N ARG A 62 -2.33 1.32 -14.02
CA ARG A 62 -1.24 0.38 -14.30
C ARG A 62 -1.72 -1.06 -14.31
N PHE A 63 -2.64 -1.45 -13.43
CA PHE A 63 -3.24 -2.78 -13.44
C PHE A 63 -4.05 -3.03 -14.72
N GLU A 64 -4.89 -2.08 -15.14
CA GLU A 64 -5.63 -2.17 -16.41
C GLU A 64 -4.70 -2.33 -17.62
N GLN A 65 -3.57 -1.61 -17.64
CA GLN A 65 -2.55 -1.76 -18.68
C GLN A 65 -1.88 -3.15 -18.66
N VAL A 66 -1.63 -3.71 -17.47
CA VAL A 66 -1.07 -5.06 -17.33
C VAL A 66 -2.07 -6.10 -17.82
N ASP A 67 -3.34 -5.99 -17.46
CA ASP A 67 -4.41 -6.89 -17.91
C ASP A 67 -4.51 -6.88 -19.43
N ALA A 68 -4.52 -5.70 -20.05
CA ALA A 68 -4.55 -5.57 -21.51
C ALA A 68 -3.34 -6.23 -22.18
N ARG A 69 -2.13 -6.09 -21.61
CA ARG A 69 -0.92 -6.75 -22.14
C ARG A 69 -0.97 -8.27 -21.99
N ILE A 70 -1.55 -8.77 -20.90
CA ILE A 70 -1.75 -10.21 -20.68
C ILE A 70 -2.73 -10.76 -21.71
N ASP A 71 -3.82 -10.04 -22.01
CA ASP A 71 -4.80 -10.47 -23.01
C ASP A 71 -4.21 -10.52 -24.42
N VAL A 72 -3.39 -9.54 -24.79
CA VAL A 72 -2.64 -9.56 -26.06
C VAL A 72 -1.68 -10.75 -26.10
N PHE A 73 -0.90 -10.94 -25.03
CA PHE A 73 0.05 -12.06 -24.95
C PHE A 73 -0.65 -13.42 -25.05
N ARG A 74 -1.81 -13.60 -24.40
CA ARG A 74 -2.60 -14.84 -24.51
C ARG A 74 -3.03 -15.12 -25.95
N LYS A 75 -3.57 -14.11 -26.65
CA LYS A 75 -3.97 -14.25 -28.05
C LYS A 75 -2.80 -14.62 -28.96
N GLU A 76 -1.63 -14.01 -28.75
CA GLU A 76 -0.42 -14.35 -29.52
C GLU A 76 0.04 -15.78 -29.26
N VAL A 77 -0.04 -16.23 -28.00
CA VAL A 77 0.31 -17.61 -27.62
C VAL A 77 -0.67 -18.60 -28.25
N ASP A 78 -1.98 -18.37 -28.12
CA ASP A 78 -3.01 -19.24 -28.68
C ASP A 78 -2.85 -19.38 -30.20
N GLN A 79 -2.66 -18.25 -30.90
CA GLN A 79 -2.42 -18.24 -32.35
C GLN A 79 -1.18 -19.08 -32.74
N ARG A 80 -0.08 -18.94 -32.00
CA ARG A 80 1.14 -19.71 -32.27
C ARG A 80 0.97 -21.21 -31.97
N PHE A 81 0.21 -21.56 -30.95
CA PHE A 81 -0.13 -22.96 -30.65
C PHE A 81 -1.00 -23.58 -31.75
N ASP A 82 -1.96 -22.83 -32.29
CA ASP A 82 -2.79 -23.27 -33.41
C ASP A 82 -1.95 -23.49 -34.67
N GLU A 83 -1.03 -22.58 -34.98
CA GLU A 83 -0.10 -22.71 -36.10
C GLU A 83 0.79 -23.96 -35.97
N VAL A 84 1.32 -24.22 -34.78
CA VAL A 84 2.13 -25.40 -34.49
C VAL A 84 1.30 -26.67 -34.63
N SER A 85 0.06 -26.67 -34.12
CA SER A 85 -0.86 -27.82 -34.21
C SER A 85 -1.14 -28.17 -35.67
N GLN A 86 -1.46 -27.17 -36.50
CA GLN A 86 -1.67 -27.38 -37.94
C GLN A 86 -0.41 -27.89 -38.65
N ALA A 87 0.77 -27.42 -38.26
CA ALA A 87 2.03 -27.90 -38.84
C ALA A 87 2.28 -29.37 -38.50
N ILE A 88 1.99 -29.79 -37.26
CA ILE A 88 2.09 -31.18 -36.82
C ILE A 88 1.09 -32.06 -37.58
N ASP A 89 -0.17 -31.64 -37.72
CA ASP A 89 -1.20 -32.40 -38.44
C ASP A 89 -0.81 -32.63 -39.90
N ARG A 90 -0.24 -31.61 -40.56
CA ARG A 90 0.27 -31.72 -41.94
C ARG A 90 1.45 -32.69 -42.06
N LEU A 91 2.29 -32.81 -41.03
CA LEU A 91 3.40 -33.76 -41.00
C LEU A 91 2.92 -35.18 -40.73
N GLY A 92 1.94 -35.37 -39.84
CA GLY A 92 1.36 -36.69 -39.57
C GLY A 92 0.46 -37.23 -40.68
N SER A 93 -0.04 -36.35 -41.55
CA SER A 93 -0.86 -36.71 -42.72
C SER A 93 -0.03 -37.03 -43.98
N ARG A 94 1.30 -37.00 -43.90
CA ARG A 94 2.24 -37.37 -44.97
C ARG A 94 2.84 -38.74 -44.72
#